data_AF-A0A174GHC8-F1
#
_entry.id   AF-A0A174GHC8-F1
#
_cell.length_a   1.000
_cell.length_b   1.000
_cell.length_c   1.000
_cell.angle_alpha   90.00
_cell.angle_beta   90.00
_cell.angle_gamma   90.00
#
_symmetry.space_group_name_H-M   'P 1'
#
loop_
_entity.id
_entity.type
_entity.pdbx_description
1 polymer ?
#
loop_
_entity_poly.entity_id
_entity_poly.type
_entity_poly.pdbx_seq_one_letter_code
_entity_poly.pdbx_strand_id
1 'polypeptide(L)'
;MIVNKCSENLLKKSKKLYENYRDNCTVVQRMLEKYKKIYPNISDYSIMHFIDIAEFCDLIMDRQKLEDLNGDECYCLLMAALFAHTGFGLNQEIMNKYINKLGIQKQTQSLTFLQIMSKYHVLFSACLIEEYGDIFEFPSEKHKYAITSMLYFIGGNSDDINQLEEILVLDNKNTVRLKDLAAVLVVGNQLAELKI
;
A
#
# COMPACT_ATOMS: atom_id res chain seq x y z
N MET A 1 -8.21 12.77 8.08
CA MET A 1 -8.14 13.53 6.83
C MET A 1 -9.00 12.78 5.85
N ILE A 2 -10.07 13.38 5.35
CA ILE A 2 -10.79 12.83 4.20
C ILE A 2 -9.98 13.31 3.00
N VAL A 3 -9.48 12.37 2.21
CA VAL A 3 -8.57 12.66 1.09
C VAL A 3 -9.22 12.45 -0.26
N ASN A 4 -10.20 11.56 -0.33
CA ASN A 4 -10.85 11.15 -1.56
C ASN A 4 -12.26 10.55 -1.28
N LYS A 5 -13.01 10.23 -2.32
CA LYS A 5 -14.34 9.64 -2.24
C LYS A 5 -14.34 8.28 -1.54
N CYS A 6 -13.34 7.43 -1.78
CA CYS A 6 -13.23 6.16 -1.08
C CYS A 6 -13.12 6.36 0.45
N SER A 7 -12.35 7.35 0.92
CA SER A 7 -12.25 7.68 2.35
C SER A 7 -13.55 8.25 2.94
N GLU A 8 -14.34 9.01 2.17
CA GLU A 8 -15.70 9.41 2.57
C GLU A 8 -16.62 8.20 2.74
N ASN A 9 -16.56 7.27 1.77
CA ASN A 9 -17.36 6.05 1.80
C ASN A 9 -16.96 5.17 2.99
N LEU A 10 -15.67 5.07 3.30
CA LEU A 10 -15.17 4.38 4.48
C LEU A 10 -15.77 4.98 5.76
N LEU A 11 -15.71 6.31 5.93
CA LEU A 11 -16.28 6.98 7.11
C LEU A 11 -17.79 6.73 7.25
N LYS A 12 -18.54 6.77 6.14
CA LYS A 12 -19.98 6.51 6.15
C LYS A 12 -20.33 5.06 6.49
N LYS A 13 -19.53 4.09 6.00
CA LYS A 13 -19.79 2.65 6.16
C LYS A 13 -19.25 2.10 7.48
N SER A 14 -18.13 2.63 7.97
CA SER A 14 -17.52 2.20 9.23
C SER A 14 -16.63 3.29 9.84
N LYS A 15 -17.17 3.99 10.84
CA LYS A 15 -16.42 4.99 11.61
C LYS A 15 -15.15 4.39 12.26
N LYS A 16 -15.25 3.16 12.78
CA LYS A 16 -14.12 2.47 13.43
C LYS A 16 -12.97 2.23 12.45
N LEU A 17 -13.25 1.71 11.25
CA LEU A 17 -12.22 1.48 10.24
C LEU A 17 -11.62 2.80 9.74
N TYR A 18 -12.44 3.84 9.59
CA TYR A 18 -11.94 5.17 9.22
C TYR A 18 -11.01 5.78 10.28
N GLU A 19 -11.36 5.68 11.56
CA GLU A 19 -10.50 6.16 12.66
C GLU A 19 -9.16 5.42 12.65
N ASN A 20 -9.20 4.11 12.49
CA ASN A 20 -8.00 3.29 12.37
C ASN A 20 -7.13 3.66 11.16
N TYR A 21 -7.75 3.85 9.99
CA TYR A 21 -7.07 4.33 8.78
C TYR A 21 -6.40 5.70 9.00
N ARG A 22 -7.12 6.64 9.64
CA ARG A 22 -6.60 7.98 9.96
C ARG A 22 -5.41 7.92 10.91
N ASP A 23 -5.46 7.06 11.90
CA ASP A 23 -4.40 6.94 12.89
C ASP A 23 -3.14 6.34 12.24
N ASN A 24 -3.31 5.35 11.35
CA ASN A 24 -2.23 4.81 10.50
C ASN A 24 -1.64 5.87 9.55
N CYS A 25 -2.46 6.76 8.96
CA CYS A 25 -1.94 7.89 8.17
C CYS A 25 -0.95 8.74 8.96
N THR A 26 -1.23 8.98 10.25
CA THR A 26 -0.36 9.77 11.13
C THR A 26 0.96 9.05 11.40
N VAL A 27 0.92 7.74 11.63
CA VAL A 27 2.12 6.91 11.84
C VAL A 27 2.99 6.93 10.58
N VAL A 28 2.40 6.63 9.42
CA VAL A 28 3.10 6.60 8.13
C VAL A 28 3.68 7.97 7.77
N GLN A 29 2.93 9.06 7.99
CA GLN A 29 3.44 10.42 7.77
C GLN A 29 4.72 10.67 8.56
N ARG A 30 4.75 10.33 9.86
CA ARG A 30 5.93 10.50 10.70
C ARG A 30 7.11 9.64 10.24
N MET A 31 6.85 8.43 9.76
CA MET A 31 7.88 7.56 9.20
C MET A 31 8.51 8.18 7.94
N LEU A 32 7.69 8.67 7.01
CA LEU A 32 8.15 9.30 5.76
C LEU A 32 8.86 10.64 6.00
N GLU A 33 8.38 11.46 6.95
CA GLU A 33 9.06 12.71 7.32
C GLU A 33 10.46 12.48 7.93
N LYS A 34 10.61 11.43 8.74
CA LYS A 34 11.93 11.03 9.26
C LYS A 34 12.85 10.61 8.13
N TYR A 35 12.33 9.91 7.13
CA TYR A 35 13.10 9.48 5.98
C TYR A 35 13.56 10.64 5.08
N LYS A 36 12.67 11.58 4.77
CA LYS A 36 13.00 12.79 3.97
C LYS A 36 14.15 13.59 4.57
N LYS A 37 14.34 13.54 5.90
CA LYS A 37 15.50 14.15 6.57
C LYS A 37 16.82 13.41 6.34
N ILE A 38 16.77 12.08 6.19
CA ILE A 38 17.96 11.23 5.99
C ILE A 38 18.37 11.24 4.51
N TYR A 39 17.40 11.24 3.60
CA TYR A 39 17.64 11.20 2.15
C TYR A 39 16.88 12.32 1.42
N PRO A 40 17.35 13.57 1.50
CA PRO A 40 16.62 14.74 0.98
C PRO A 40 16.49 14.79 -0.55
N ASN A 41 17.32 14.03 -1.28
CA ASN A 41 17.38 14.04 -2.75
C ASN A 41 16.56 12.92 -3.40
N ILE A 42 15.88 12.10 -2.61
CA ILE A 42 14.94 11.10 -3.15
C ILE A 42 13.64 11.85 -3.37
N SER A 43 13.03 11.64 -4.54
CA SER A 43 11.85 12.34 -5.04
C SER A 43 10.71 12.42 -4.01
N ASP A 44 9.75 13.31 -4.25
CA ASP A 44 8.71 13.76 -3.31
C ASP A 44 7.65 12.69 -2.92
N TYR A 45 8.10 11.49 -2.53
CA TYR A 45 7.33 10.42 -1.89
C TYR A 45 6.92 10.80 -0.46
N SER A 46 6.26 11.94 -0.35
CA SER A 46 5.58 12.43 0.83
C SER A 46 4.20 11.80 0.94
N ILE A 47 3.47 12.11 2.02
CA ILE A 47 2.06 11.72 2.14
C ILE A 47 1.20 12.19 0.96
N MET A 48 1.62 13.23 0.22
CA MET A 48 0.94 13.68 -1.00
C MET A 48 0.91 12.60 -2.08
N HIS A 49 1.93 11.76 -2.17
CA HIS A 49 1.98 10.70 -3.17
C HIS A 49 0.95 9.60 -2.86
N PHE A 50 0.74 9.28 -1.59
CA PHE A 50 -0.38 8.43 -1.18
C PHE A 50 -1.74 9.04 -1.59
N ILE A 51 -1.92 10.35 -1.35
CA ILE A 51 -3.17 11.05 -1.73
C ILE A 51 -3.40 10.93 -3.23
N ASP A 52 -2.36 11.13 -4.04
CA ASP A 52 -2.44 10.96 -5.49
C ASP A 52 -2.87 9.53 -5.87
N ILE A 53 -2.27 8.49 -5.28
CA ILE A 53 -2.69 7.09 -5.54
C ILE A 53 -4.17 6.90 -5.20
N ALA A 54 -4.62 7.39 -4.04
CA ALA A 54 -6.00 7.25 -3.59
C ALA A 54 -6.98 8.01 -4.50
N GLU A 55 -6.63 9.21 -4.95
CA GLU A 55 -7.41 9.99 -5.91
C GLU A 55 -7.45 9.31 -7.29
N PHE A 56 -6.34 8.76 -7.77
CA PHE A 56 -6.34 8.01 -9.04
C PHE A 56 -7.18 6.74 -8.95
N CYS A 57 -7.14 6.01 -7.83
CA CYS A 57 -8.03 4.87 -7.60
C CYS A 57 -9.50 5.27 -7.76
N ASP A 58 -9.88 6.43 -7.22
CA ASP A 58 -11.24 6.94 -7.37
C ASP A 58 -11.59 7.37 -8.79
N LEU A 59 -10.63 7.86 -9.56
CA LEU A 59 -10.85 8.22 -10.97
C LEU A 59 -10.97 7.00 -11.89
N ILE A 60 -10.24 5.92 -11.58
CA ILE A 60 -10.26 4.67 -12.33
C ILE A 60 -11.58 3.92 -12.12
N MET A 61 -12.08 3.93 -10.89
CA MET A 61 -13.37 3.34 -10.57
C MET A 61 -14.50 4.30 -10.97
N ASP A 62 -15.47 3.82 -11.72
CA ASP A 62 -16.69 4.61 -11.92
C ASP A 62 -17.42 4.86 -10.58
N ARG A 63 -18.29 5.85 -10.56
CA ARG A 63 -19.01 6.26 -9.34
C ARG A 63 -19.81 5.12 -8.72
N GLN A 64 -20.40 4.24 -9.54
CA GLN A 64 -21.21 3.13 -9.04
C GLN A 64 -20.31 2.12 -8.32
N LYS A 65 -19.18 1.72 -8.94
CA LYS A 65 -18.21 0.81 -8.33
C LYS A 65 -17.68 1.33 -7.00
N LEU A 66 -17.37 2.62 -6.91
CA LEU A 66 -16.95 3.27 -5.66
C LEU A 66 -18.02 3.19 -4.56
N GLU A 67 -19.29 3.40 -4.91
CA GLU A 67 -20.42 3.32 -3.97
C GLU A 67 -20.70 1.87 -3.53
N ASP A 68 -20.44 0.91 -4.42
CA ASP A 68 -20.62 -0.54 -4.22
C ASP A 68 -19.51 -1.20 -3.38
N LEU A 69 -18.38 -0.52 -3.14
CA LEU A 69 -17.36 -1.02 -2.22
C LEU A 69 -17.95 -1.11 -0.80
N ASN A 70 -17.70 -2.22 -0.10
CA ASN A 70 -18.02 -2.31 1.31
C ASN A 70 -16.95 -1.60 2.17
N GLY A 71 -17.20 -1.44 3.48
CA GLY A 71 -16.30 -0.73 4.38
C GLY A 71 -14.91 -1.35 4.48
N ASP A 72 -14.81 -2.67 4.46
CA ASP A 72 -13.52 -3.37 4.54
C ASP A 72 -12.75 -3.28 3.22
N GLU A 73 -13.44 -3.27 2.07
CA GLU A 73 -12.82 -3.04 0.76
C GLU A 73 -12.23 -1.62 0.65
N CYS A 74 -13.00 -0.60 1.07
CA CYS A 74 -12.48 0.77 1.13
C CYS A 74 -11.26 0.85 2.05
N TYR A 75 -11.32 0.19 3.22
CA TYR A 75 -10.21 0.16 4.17
C TYR A 75 -8.97 -0.49 3.56
N CYS A 76 -9.10 -1.68 2.99
CA CYS A 76 -7.98 -2.41 2.39
C CYS A 76 -7.34 -1.63 1.23
N LEU A 77 -8.14 -1.02 0.35
CA LEU A 77 -7.64 -0.22 -0.76
C LEU A 77 -6.86 1.01 -0.26
N LEU A 78 -7.43 1.76 0.68
CA LEU A 78 -6.79 2.97 1.23
C LEU A 78 -5.52 2.65 2.02
N MET A 79 -5.52 1.56 2.80
CA MET A 79 -4.35 1.14 3.55
C MET A 79 -3.24 0.63 2.62
N ALA A 80 -3.57 -0.11 1.56
CA ALA A 80 -2.57 -0.55 0.58
C ALA A 80 -1.98 0.64 -0.19
N ALA A 81 -2.79 1.61 -0.61
CA ALA A 81 -2.29 2.87 -1.17
C ALA A 81 -1.37 3.62 -0.18
N LEU A 82 -1.76 3.70 1.10
CA LEU A 82 -0.99 4.38 2.14
C LEU A 82 0.38 3.72 2.34
N PHE A 83 0.41 2.39 2.32
CA PHE A 83 1.62 1.63 2.57
C PHE A 83 2.51 1.42 1.36
N ALA A 84 2.04 1.63 0.12
CA ALA A 84 2.82 1.36 -1.09
C ALA A 84 4.26 1.92 -1.02
N HIS A 85 4.44 3.06 -0.34
CA HIS A 85 5.69 3.80 -0.28
C HIS A 85 6.44 3.70 1.06
N THR A 86 5.98 2.93 2.06
CA THR A 86 6.68 2.86 3.35
C THR A 86 8.03 2.14 3.28
N GLY A 87 8.25 1.30 2.26
CA GLY A 87 9.52 0.66 1.96
C GLY A 87 10.65 1.61 1.59
N PHE A 88 10.35 2.88 1.28
CA PHE A 88 11.39 3.91 1.20
C PHE A 88 12.05 4.14 2.56
N GLY A 89 11.32 4.02 3.68
CA GLY A 89 11.83 4.31 5.02
C GLY A 89 12.88 3.34 5.59
N LEU A 90 13.40 2.40 4.79
CA LEU A 90 14.31 1.35 5.24
C LEU A 90 15.77 1.80 5.30
N ASN A 91 16.51 1.25 6.26
CA ASN A 91 17.96 1.33 6.28
C ASN A 91 18.58 0.15 5.50
N GLN A 92 19.91 0.20 5.27
CA GLN A 92 20.62 -0.81 4.50
C GLN A 92 20.56 -2.22 5.11
N GLU A 93 20.54 -2.33 6.44
CA GLU A 93 20.46 -3.63 7.12
C GLU A 93 19.12 -4.33 6.84
N ILE A 94 18.01 -3.63 7.06
CA ILE A 94 16.65 -4.16 6.82
C ILE A 94 16.46 -4.43 5.33
N MET A 95 16.93 -3.53 4.45
CA MET A 95 16.84 -3.74 3.00
C MET A 95 17.59 -5.02 2.56
N ASN A 96 18.80 -5.26 3.06
CA ASN A 96 19.54 -6.50 2.77
C ASN A 96 18.81 -7.75 3.27
N LYS A 97 18.19 -7.68 4.44
CA LYS A 97 17.33 -8.76 4.96
C LYS A 97 16.17 -9.05 3.99
N TYR A 98 15.50 -8.02 3.48
CA TYR A 98 14.36 -8.20 2.57
C TYR A 98 14.79 -8.66 1.17
N ILE A 99 15.92 -8.18 0.64
CA ILE A 99 16.53 -8.72 -0.58
C ILE A 99 16.71 -10.24 -0.45
N ASN A 100 17.21 -10.70 0.71
CA ASN A 100 17.39 -12.12 0.96
C ASN A 100 16.08 -12.88 1.08
N LYS A 101 15.11 -12.35 1.82
CA LYS A 101 13.77 -12.93 1.98
C LYS A 101 13.05 -13.09 0.64
N LEU A 102 13.17 -12.10 -0.23
CA LEU A 102 12.52 -12.07 -1.55
C LEU A 102 13.28 -12.88 -2.62
N GLY A 103 14.51 -13.32 -2.34
CA GLY A 103 15.32 -14.07 -3.29
C GLY A 103 15.78 -13.24 -4.50
N ILE A 104 15.92 -11.92 -4.35
CA ILE A 104 16.23 -10.99 -5.45
C ILE A 104 17.71 -10.57 -5.52
N GLN A 105 18.61 -11.29 -4.86
CA GLN A 105 20.04 -10.94 -4.75
C GLN A 105 20.70 -10.73 -6.12
N LYS A 106 20.38 -11.59 -7.09
CA LYS A 106 20.95 -11.52 -8.44
C LYS A 106 20.51 -10.27 -9.18
N GLN A 107 19.25 -9.88 -9.02
CA GLN A 107 18.64 -8.71 -9.65
C GLN A 107 19.15 -7.40 -9.04
N THR A 108 19.60 -7.43 -7.79
CA THR A 108 20.11 -6.25 -7.07
C THR A 108 21.62 -6.09 -7.11
N GLN A 109 22.38 -7.10 -7.58
CA GLN A 109 23.85 -7.14 -7.45
C GLN A 109 24.56 -5.93 -8.07
N SER A 110 24.05 -5.40 -9.18
CA SER A 110 24.64 -4.25 -9.89
C SER A 110 24.00 -2.91 -9.54
N LEU A 111 23.07 -2.86 -8.58
CA LEU A 111 22.31 -1.68 -8.24
C LEU A 111 22.86 -1.02 -6.98
N THR A 112 22.85 0.31 -6.95
CA THR A 112 23.13 1.08 -5.72
C THR A 112 21.98 0.94 -4.72
N PHE A 113 22.24 1.26 -3.45
CA PHE A 113 21.21 1.29 -2.40
C PHE A 113 19.94 2.07 -2.85
N LEU A 114 20.12 3.26 -3.44
CA LEU A 114 19.03 4.09 -3.91
C LEU A 114 18.25 3.48 -5.07
N GLN A 115 18.95 2.84 -6.02
CA GLN A 115 18.30 2.17 -7.16
C GLN A 115 17.50 0.95 -6.72
N ILE A 116 18.03 0.16 -5.77
CA ILE A 116 17.31 -0.98 -5.20
C ILE A 116 16.04 -0.49 -4.51
N MET A 117 16.17 0.50 -3.63
CA MET A 117 15.05 1.06 -2.89
C MET A 117 13.99 1.62 -3.83
N SER A 118 14.37 2.47 -4.79
CA SER A 118 13.44 3.00 -5.79
C SER A 118 12.71 1.90 -6.57
N LYS A 119 13.42 0.83 -6.97
CA LYS A 119 12.84 -0.27 -7.76
C LYS A 119 11.95 -1.21 -6.95
N TYR A 120 12.27 -1.46 -5.69
CA TYR A 120 11.66 -2.54 -4.89
C TYR A 120 10.89 -2.04 -3.66
N HIS A 121 10.72 -0.72 -3.50
CA HIS A 121 10.06 -0.14 -2.33
C HIS A 121 8.69 -0.74 -2.03
N VAL A 122 7.85 -1.04 -3.02
CA VAL A 122 6.53 -1.64 -2.78
C VAL A 122 6.63 -3.05 -2.18
N LEU A 123 7.56 -3.90 -2.69
CA LEU A 123 7.83 -5.21 -2.09
C LEU A 123 8.38 -5.10 -0.67
N PHE A 124 9.23 -4.10 -0.45
CA PHE A 124 9.78 -3.80 0.86
C PHE A 124 8.72 -3.30 1.84
N SER A 125 7.72 -2.54 1.38
CA SER A 125 6.55 -2.15 2.16
C SER A 125 5.76 -3.37 2.64
N ALA A 126 5.53 -4.35 1.75
CA ALA A 126 4.88 -5.61 2.13
C ALA A 126 5.68 -6.37 3.21
N CYS A 127 7.00 -6.50 3.01
CA CYS A 127 7.88 -7.14 4.00
C CYS A 127 7.88 -6.41 5.35
N LEU A 128 7.85 -5.08 5.34
CA LEU A 128 7.80 -4.25 6.54
C LEU A 128 6.50 -4.49 7.32
N ILE A 129 5.36 -4.56 6.64
CA ILE A 129 4.07 -4.84 7.28
C ILE A 129 4.04 -6.27 7.85
N GLU A 130 4.64 -7.25 7.18
CA GLU A 130 4.65 -8.61 7.71
C GLU A 130 5.51 -8.74 8.98
N GLU A 131 6.61 -8.00 9.06
CA GLU A 131 7.54 -8.09 10.20
C GLU A 131 7.19 -7.14 11.34
N TYR A 132 6.82 -5.91 11.02
CA TYR A 132 6.58 -4.83 11.97
C TYR A 132 5.11 -4.40 11.99
N GLY A 133 4.23 -5.19 11.39
CA GLY A 133 2.80 -4.89 11.24
C GLY A 133 2.09 -4.57 12.54
N ASP A 134 2.56 -5.10 13.67
CA ASP A 134 1.97 -4.88 14.99
C ASP A 134 2.00 -3.42 15.45
N ILE A 135 2.86 -2.57 14.84
CA ILE A 135 2.83 -1.11 15.07
C ILE A 135 1.62 -0.44 14.42
N PHE A 136 1.01 -1.11 13.43
CA PHE A 136 -0.18 -0.69 12.73
C PHE A 136 -1.36 -1.49 13.29
N GLU A 137 -2.40 -0.81 13.74
CA GLU A 137 -3.54 -1.47 14.33
C GLU A 137 -4.44 -2.11 13.26
N PHE A 138 -4.05 -3.24 12.65
CA PHE A 138 -4.91 -3.91 11.67
C PHE A 138 -6.16 -4.52 12.34
N PRO A 139 -7.36 -4.43 11.73
CA PRO A 139 -8.58 -5.00 12.29
C PRO A 139 -8.53 -6.52 12.47
N SER A 140 -7.83 -7.21 11.57
CA SER A 140 -7.47 -8.63 11.71
C SER A 140 -6.32 -9.03 10.81
N GLU A 141 -5.75 -10.22 11.04
CA GLU A 141 -4.69 -10.79 10.19
C GLU A 141 -5.12 -10.93 8.72
N LYS A 142 -6.42 -11.15 8.45
CA LYS A 142 -6.92 -11.21 7.08
C LYS A 142 -6.91 -9.85 6.38
N HIS A 143 -7.09 -8.75 7.12
CA HIS A 143 -6.93 -7.41 6.56
C HIS A 143 -5.46 -7.15 6.22
N LYS A 144 -4.56 -7.50 7.14
CA LYS A 144 -3.12 -7.42 6.90
C LYS A 144 -2.72 -8.23 5.66
N TYR A 145 -3.22 -9.47 5.55
CA TYR A 145 -3.02 -10.33 4.39
C TYR A 145 -3.55 -9.73 3.09
N ALA A 146 -4.76 -9.17 3.08
CA ALA A 146 -5.31 -8.52 1.89
C ALA A 146 -4.41 -7.36 1.42
N ILE A 147 -3.99 -6.52 2.36
CA ILE A 147 -3.13 -5.36 2.08
C ILE A 147 -1.76 -5.82 1.56
N THR A 148 -1.09 -6.75 2.23
CA THR A 148 0.24 -7.22 1.80
C THR A 148 0.18 -7.98 0.48
N SER A 149 -0.89 -8.73 0.21
CA SER A 149 -1.09 -9.43 -1.07
C SER A 149 -1.19 -8.45 -2.23
N MET A 150 -1.93 -7.34 -2.09
CA MET A 150 -1.97 -6.29 -3.11
C MET A 150 -0.60 -5.65 -3.33
N LEU A 151 0.14 -5.37 -2.24
CA LEU A 151 1.49 -4.79 -2.34
C LEU A 151 2.49 -5.73 -3.02
N TYR A 152 2.46 -7.03 -2.71
CA TYR A 152 3.29 -8.02 -3.39
C TYR A 152 2.98 -8.10 -4.88
N PHE A 153 1.70 -8.03 -5.25
CA PHE A 153 1.28 -8.05 -6.64
C PHE A 153 1.77 -6.81 -7.42
N ILE A 154 1.65 -5.62 -6.84
CA ILE A 154 2.12 -4.37 -7.45
C ILE A 154 3.65 -4.36 -7.55
N GLY A 155 4.35 -4.70 -6.48
CA GLY A 155 5.81 -4.71 -6.43
C GLY A 155 6.46 -5.83 -7.25
N GLY A 156 5.71 -6.89 -7.58
CA GLY A 156 6.15 -8.06 -8.35
C GLY A 156 5.93 -7.95 -9.85
N ASN A 157 5.88 -6.73 -10.40
CA ASN A 157 5.57 -6.40 -11.81
C ASN A 157 4.13 -6.65 -12.26
N SER A 158 3.24 -7.16 -11.39
CA SER A 158 1.83 -7.38 -11.72
C SER A 158 1.58 -8.35 -12.88
N ASP A 159 2.55 -9.23 -13.17
CA ASP A 159 2.57 -10.07 -14.38
C ASP A 159 1.46 -11.15 -14.41
N ASP A 160 0.99 -11.62 -13.24
CA ASP A 160 -0.05 -12.66 -13.16
C ASP A 160 -1.07 -12.40 -12.05
N ILE A 161 -2.16 -11.72 -12.41
CA ILE A 161 -3.28 -11.43 -11.49
C ILE A 161 -3.99 -12.69 -10.98
N ASN A 162 -3.78 -13.85 -11.61
CA ASN A 162 -4.39 -15.10 -11.16
C ASN A 162 -3.73 -15.68 -9.90
N GLN A 163 -2.56 -15.16 -9.50
CA GLN A 163 -1.93 -15.51 -8.23
C GLN A 163 -2.67 -14.92 -7.03
N LEU A 164 -3.49 -13.88 -7.25
CA LEU A 164 -4.35 -13.33 -6.20
C LEU A 164 -5.64 -14.13 -6.07
N GLU A 165 -6.09 -14.30 -4.83
CA GLU A 165 -7.46 -14.77 -4.56
C GLU A 165 -8.47 -13.80 -5.19
N GLU A 166 -9.53 -14.31 -5.80
CA GLU A 166 -10.56 -13.45 -6.38
C GLU A 166 -11.36 -12.73 -5.29
N ILE A 167 -11.76 -13.48 -4.27
CA ILE A 167 -12.52 -12.99 -3.12
C ILE A 167 -11.93 -13.57 -1.84
N LEU A 168 -11.51 -12.70 -0.93
CA LEU A 168 -11.09 -13.06 0.42
C LEU A 168 -12.25 -12.88 1.40
N VAL A 169 -12.54 -13.89 2.22
CA VAL A 169 -13.58 -13.81 3.26
C VAL A 169 -12.98 -13.44 4.63
N LEU A 170 -13.35 -12.27 5.14
CA LEU A 170 -12.89 -11.73 6.41
C LEU A 170 -13.57 -12.39 7.62
N ASP A 171 -13.03 -12.14 8.81
CA ASP A 171 -13.55 -12.73 10.06
C ASP A 171 -14.93 -12.19 10.45
N ASN A 172 -15.26 -10.98 10.00
CA ASN A 172 -16.60 -10.39 10.11
C ASN A 172 -17.58 -10.91 9.04
N LYS A 173 -17.18 -11.88 8.21
CA LYS A 173 -17.92 -12.46 7.08
C LYS A 173 -18.12 -11.53 5.88
N ASN A 174 -17.59 -10.30 5.91
CA ASN A 174 -17.52 -9.48 4.71
C ASN A 174 -16.47 -10.05 3.75
N THR A 175 -16.56 -9.64 2.50
CA THR A 175 -15.67 -10.09 1.43
C THR A 175 -14.83 -8.94 0.91
N VAL A 176 -13.62 -9.25 0.47
CA VAL A 176 -12.74 -8.32 -0.24
C VAL A 176 -12.50 -8.87 -1.63
N ARG A 177 -12.94 -8.15 -2.67
CA ARG A 177 -12.66 -8.46 -4.08
C ARG A 177 -11.21 -8.12 -4.41
N LEU A 178 -10.29 -8.98 -3.96
CA LEU A 178 -8.87 -8.69 -3.91
C LEU A 178 -8.26 -8.44 -5.30
N LYS A 179 -8.65 -9.24 -6.32
CA LYS A 179 -8.22 -9.00 -7.71
C LYS A 179 -8.64 -7.63 -8.24
N ASP A 180 -9.89 -7.25 -8.01
CA ASP A 180 -10.42 -5.98 -8.50
C ASP A 180 -9.72 -4.80 -7.84
N LEU A 181 -9.56 -4.85 -6.51
CA LEU A 181 -8.86 -3.79 -5.78
C LEU A 181 -7.38 -3.71 -6.17
N ALA A 182 -6.71 -4.85 -6.34
CA ALA A 182 -5.32 -4.88 -6.80
C ALA A 182 -5.16 -4.27 -8.19
N ALA A 183 -6.05 -4.59 -9.14
CA ALA A 183 -6.03 -4.03 -10.49
C ALA A 183 -6.18 -2.51 -10.48
N VAL A 184 -7.11 -1.98 -9.69
CA VAL A 184 -7.29 -0.53 -9.53
C VAL A 184 -6.04 0.10 -8.90
N LEU A 185 -5.48 -0.53 -7.88
CA LEU A 185 -4.32 0.00 -7.16
C LEU A 185 -3.05 0.00 -8.02
N VAL A 186 -2.83 -1.02 -8.87
CA VAL A 186 -1.72 -1.04 -9.84
C VAL A 186 -1.77 0.18 -10.75
N VAL A 187 -2.92 0.43 -11.37
CA VAL A 187 -3.08 1.56 -12.30
C VAL A 187 -2.98 2.88 -11.55
N GLY A 188 -3.57 2.98 -10.35
CA GLY A 188 -3.48 4.18 -9.51
C GLY A 188 -2.03 4.50 -9.11
N ASN A 189 -1.25 3.48 -8.73
CA ASN A 189 0.17 3.62 -8.39
C ASN A 189 1.00 4.09 -9.59
N GLN A 190 0.82 3.47 -10.76
CA GLN A 190 1.53 3.85 -11.98
C GLN A 190 1.23 5.29 -12.41
N LEU A 191 -0.03 5.73 -12.33
CA LEU A 191 -0.40 7.11 -12.64
C LEU A 191 0.21 8.11 -11.65
N ALA A 192 0.28 7.75 -10.38
CA ALA A 192 0.94 8.58 -9.37
C ALA A 192 2.45 8.70 -9.64
N GLU A 193 3.12 7.61 -10.02
CA GLU A 193 4.55 7.61 -10.35
C GLU A 193 4.87 8.47 -11.58
N LEU A 194 3.97 8.56 -12.57
CA LEU A 194 4.14 9.42 -13.75
C LEU A 194 4.07 10.93 -13.46
N LYS A 195 3.60 11.31 -12.27
CA LYS A 195 3.47 12.71 -11.84
C LYS A 195 4.79 13.27 -11.25
N ILE A 196 5.76 12.38 -10.95
CA ILE A 196 7.07 12.69 -10.35
C ILE A 196 8.10 12.94 -11.45
#